data_AF-A0A954W7Q1-F1
#
_entry.id   AF-A0A954W7Q1-F1
#
_cell.length_a   1.000
_cell.length_b   1.000
_cell.length_c   1.000
_cell.angle_alpha   90.00
_cell.angle_beta   90.00
_cell.angle_gamma   90.00
#
_symmetry.space_group_name_H-M   'P 1'
#
loop_
_entity.id
_entity.type
_entity.pdbx_description
1 polymer ?
#
loop_
_entity_poly.entity_id
_entity_poly.type
_entity_poly.pdbx_seq_one_letter_code
_entity_poly.pdbx_strand_id
1 'polypeptide(L)'
;MSRPRLFWRSVMGLALALIVPLAGCVIADVVYPDVVYTQIPLHSLVESLGGLAALAIAAILVAERERRESHDFYVCMAVALMGMGVLDAFHAATQPGNSFVWLHTLATFVGGALFATVWCPSEWLRGKAARWSPLLILVATSAVGVLSIAFSEYLPPMIEAGQFTRAARFLNFAGGAGF
;
A
#
# COMPACT_ATOMS: atom_id res chain seq x y z
N MET A 1 -6.75 19.00 -24.28
CA MET A 1 -5.48 18.27 -24.56
C MET A 1 -5.72 17.25 -25.66
N SER A 2 -4.84 17.15 -26.65
CA SER A 2 -5.01 16.18 -27.75
C SER A 2 -4.76 14.75 -27.24
N ARG A 3 -5.73 13.85 -27.45
CA ARG A 3 -5.70 12.43 -27.06
C ARG A 3 -4.36 11.69 -27.32
N PRO A 4 -3.62 11.91 -28.43
CA PRO A 4 -2.35 11.19 -28.65
C PRO A 4 -1.23 11.56 -27.66
N ARG A 5 -1.20 12.80 -27.14
CA ARG A 5 -0.16 13.21 -26.17
C ARG A 5 -0.36 12.60 -24.79
N LEU A 6 -1.61 12.33 -24.40
CA LEU A 6 -1.93 11.66 -23.13
C LEU A 6 -1.55 10.18 -23.19
N PHE A 7 -1.86 9.51 -24.30
CA PHE A 7 -1.49 8.11 -24.54
C PHE A 7 0.03 7.87 -24.40
N TRP A 8 0.84 8.65 -25.10
CA TRP A 8 2.31 8.51 -25.02
C TRP A 8 2.88 8.79 -23.63
N ARG A 9 2.27 9.71 -22.86
CA ARG A 9 2.66 9.97 -21.47
C ARG A 9 2.33 8.79 -20.56
N SER A 10 1.16 8.19 -20.72
CA SER A 10 0.77 6.99 -19.97
C SER A 10 1.66 5.80 -20.30
N VAL A 11 1.95 5.56 -21.59
CA VAL A 11 2.86 4.49 -22.03
C VAL A 11 4.26 4.69 -21.47
N MET A 12 4.79 5.92 -21.52
CA MET A 12 6.12 6.22 -21.00
C MET A 12 6.17 6.11 -19.46
N GLY A 13 5.11 6.52 -18.77
CA GLY A 13 4.99 6.32 -17.32
C GLY A 13 5.01 4.84 -16.93
N LEU A 14 4.24 4.01 -17.64
CA LEU A 14 4.20 2.57 -17.43
C LEU A 14 5.57 1.93 -17.74
N ALA A 15 6.20 2.33 -18.83
CA ALA A 15 7.52 1.84 -19.21
C ALA A 15 8.56 2.17 -18.13
N LEU A 16 8.58 3.40 -17.61
CA LEU A 16 9.49 3.77 -16.53
C LEU A 16 9.22 3.00 -15.24
N ALA A 17 7.94 2.81 -14.87
CA ALA A 17 7.54 2.07 -13.68
C ALA A 17 7.95 0.59 -13.71
N LEU A 18 8.09 -0.01 -14.91
CA LEU A 18 8.55 -1.40 -15.08
C LEU A 18 10.06 -1.50 -15.28
N ILE A 19 10.62 -0.66 -16.15
CA ILE A 19 12.02 -0.74 -16.56
C ILE A 19 12.94 -0.42 -15.38
N VAL A 20 12.63 0.61 -14.60
CA VAL A 20 13.51 1.05 -13.51
C VAL A 20 13.66 -0.03 -12.43
N PRO A 21 12.58 -0.63 -11.88
CA PRO A 21 12.71 -1.71 -10.91
C PRO A 21 13.38 -2.95 -11.49
N LEU A 22 13.00 -3.38 -12.70
CA LEU A 22 13.58 -4.57 -13.33
C LEU A 22 15.08 -4.40 -13.60
N ALA A 23 15.49 -3.25 -14.12
CA ALA A 23 16.90 -2.93 -14.31
C ALA A 23 17.64 -2.90 -12.96
N GLY A 24 17.03 -2.34 -11.92
CA GLY A 24 17.57 -2.38 -10.56
C GLY A 24 17.79 -3.80 -10.05
N CYS A 25 16.82 -4.69 -10.23
CA CYS A 25 16.93 -6.11 -9.85
C CYS A 25 18.06 -6.80 -10.63
N VAL A 26 18.13 -6.63 -11.95
CA VAL A 26 19.17 -7.25 -12.79
C VAL A 26 20.56 -6.73 -12.41
N ILE A 27 20.71 -5.42 -12.19
CA ILE A 27 21.98 -4.84 -11.76
C ILE A 27 22.39 -5.39 -10.39
N ALA A 28 21.45 -5.47 -9.45
CA ALA A 28 21.72 -6.02 -8.12
C ALA A 28 22.18 -7.48 -8.21
N ASP A 29 21.51 -8.30 -9.02
CA ASP A 29 21.82 -9.73 -9.18
C ASP A 29 23.17 -9.97 -9.87
N VAL A 30 23.54 -9.13 -10.86
CA VAL A 30 24.81 -9.23 -11.58
C VAL A 30 25.98 -8.70 -10.77
N VAL A 31 25.81 -7.58 -10.07
CA VAL A 31 26.91 -6.89 -9.37
C VAL A 31 27.12 -7.43 -7.95
N TYR A 32 26.06 -7.91 -7.29
CA TYR A 32 26.08 -8.34 -5.90
C TYR A 32 25.36 -9.69 -5.67
N PRO A 33 25.75 -10.76 -6.39
CA PRO A 33 25.01 -12.04 -6.38
C PRO A 33 24.93 -12.69 -4.99
N ASP A 34 25.94 -12.50 -4.14
CA ASP A 34 26.06 -13.17 -2.85
C ASP A 34 25.84 -12.24 -1.64
N VAL A 35 25.52 -10.96 -1.86
CA VAL A 35 25.45 -9.97 -0.77
C VAL A 35 24.01 -9.67 -0.39
N VAL A 36 23.59 -10.23 0.75
CA VAL A 36 22.30 -9.88 1.37
C VAL A 36 22.50 -8.67 2.30
N TYR A 37 22.20 -7.47 1.80
CA TYR A 37 22.26 -6.25 2.61
C TYR A 37 21.02 -6.10 3.51
N THR A 38 21.06 -6.63 4.74
CA THR A 38 20.01 -6.40 5.75
C THR A 38 20.30 -5.16 6.59
N GLN A 39 20.03 -3.97 6.06
CA GLN A 39 20.06 -2.72 6.85
C GLN A 39 18.65 -2.40 7.36
N ILE A 40 18.27 -3.03 8.48
CA ILE A 40 16.93 -2.87 9.07
C ILE A 40 16.56 -1.39 9.28
N PRO A 41 17.45 -0.51 9.81
CA PRO A 41 17.10 0.91 9.98
C PRO A 41 16.83 1.63 8.66
N LEU A 42 17.58 1.29 7.61
CA LEU A 42 17.37 1.87 6.28
C LEU A 42 16.05 1.40 5.68
N HIS A 43 15.74 0.11 5.80
CA HIS A 43 14.45 -0.45 5.34
C HIS A 43 13.28 0.23 6.06
N SER A 44 13.28 0.27 7.39
CA SER A 44 12.26 0.97 8.18
C SER A 44 12.14 2.45 7.81
N LEU A 45 13.26 3.14 7.53
CA LEU A 45 13.25 4.54 7.10
C LEU A 45 12.53 4.70 5.75
N VAL A 46 12.87 3.86 4.76
CA VAL A 46 12.26 3.91 3.42
C VAL A 46 10.77 3.61 3.50
N GLU A 47 10.36 2.59 4.24
CA GLU A 47 8.95 2.25 4.45
C GLU A 47 8.20 3.38 5.17
N SER A 48 8.80 3.99 6.20
CA SER A 48 8.19 5.12 6.92
C SER A 48 8.00 6.35 6.01
N LEU A 49 8.98 6.65 5.15
CA LEU A 49 8.87 7.74 4.18
C LEU A 49 7.79 7.43 3.13
N GLY A 50 7.71 6.19 2.66
CA GLY A 50 6.65 5.72 1.75
C GLY A 50 5.27 5.85 2.38
N GLY A 51 5.09 5.37 3.61
CA GLY A 51 3.86 5.51 4.37
C GLY A 51 3.45 6.98 4.58
N LEU A 52 4.39 7.84 4.98
CA LEU A 52 4.13 9.28 5.13
C LEU A 52 3.73 9.94 3.80
N ALA A 53 4.40 9.59 2.70
CA ALA A 53 4.05 10.09 1.38
C ALA A 53 2.64 9.65 0.96
N ALA A 54 2.27 8.39 1.22
CA ALA A 54 0.92 7.89 0.97
C ALA A 54 -0.14 8.66 1.77
N LEU A 55 0.11 8.94 3.06
CA LEU A 55 -0.79 9.74 3.90
C LEU A 55 -0.91 11.20 3.40
N ALA A 56 0.20 11.81 2.98
CA ALA A 56 0.20 13.16 2.44
C ALA A 56 -0.63 13.24 1.15
N ILE A 57 -0.45 12.29 0.23
CA ILE A 57 -1.22 12.21 -1.02
C ILE A 57 -2.71 11.95 -0.70
N ALA A 58 -3.01 11.04 0.22
CA ALA A 58 -4.38 10.78 0.65
C ALA A 58 -5.07 12.05 1.20
N ALA A 59 -4.37 12.84 2.03
CA ALA A 59 -4.88 14.10 2.55
C ALA A 59 -5.15 15.12 1.44
N ILE A 60 -4.25 15.24 0.45
CA ILE A 60 -4.45 16.09 -0.72
C ILE A 60 -5.68 15.66 -1.52
N LEU A 61 -5.86 14.35 -1.75
CA LEU A 61 -7.01 13.82 -2.49
C LEU A 61 -8.35 14.08 -1.77
N VAL A 62 -8.37 13.95 -0.43
CA VAL A 62 -9.54 14.30 0.38
C VAL A 62 -9.86 15.80 0.25
N ALA A 63 -8.85 16.66 0.34
CA ALA A 63 -9.03 18.11 0.21
C ALA A 63 -9.50 18.54 -1.19
N GLU A 64 -8.98 17.90 -2.25
CA GLU A 64 -9.38 18.20 -3.64
C GLU A 64 -10.79 17.69 -3.98
N ARG A 65 -11.26 16.64 -3.31
CA ARG A 65 -12.64 16.16 -3.47
C ARG A 65 -13.67 17.24 -3.11
N GLU A 66 -13.45 17.98 -2.02
CA GLU A 66 -14.35 19.06 -1.60
C GLU A 66 -14.42 20.21 -2.62
N ARG A 67 -13.39 20.34 -3.48
CA ARG A 67 -13.31 21.37 -4.51
C ARG A 67 -13.90 20.93 -5.85
N ARG A 68 -14.06 19.62 -6.09
CA ARG A 68 -14.48 19.07 -7.38
C ARG A 68 -15.46 17.91 -7.18
N GLU A 69 -16.76 18.20 -7.20
CA GLU A 69 -17.85 17.25 -6.93
C GLU A 69 -17.92 16.02 -7.88
N SER A 70 -17.16 15.95 -8.97
CA SER A 70 -17.30 14.91 -10.01
C SER A 70 -16.23 13.80 -10.03
N HIS A 71 -15.30 13.75 -9.08
CA HIS A 71 -14.21 12.76 -9.07
C HIS A 71 -14.37 11.73 -7.94
N ASP A 72 -15.37 10.85 -8.05
CA ASP A 72 -15.69 9.79 -7.08
C ASP A 72 -14.46 8.88 -6.75
N PHE A 73 -13.53 8.73 -7.71
CA PHE A 73 -12.32 7.93 -7.55
C PHE A 73 -11.26 8.53 -6.60
N TYR A 74 -11.31 9.85 -6.31
CA TYR A 74 -10.40 10.46 -5.34
C TYR A 74 -10.60 9.87 -3.94
N VAL A 75 -11.84 9.54 -3.58
CA VAL A 75 -12.12 8.91 -2.28
C VAL A 75 -11.52 7.52 -2.23
N CYS A 76 -11.73 6.68 -3.27
CA CYS A 76 -11.13 5.35 -3.36
C CYS A 76 -9.61 5.38 -3.19
N MET A 77 -8.95 6.24 -3.98
CA MET A 77 -7.51 6.37 -3.93
C MET A 77 -7.04 6.87 -2.56
N ALA A 78 -7.74 7.86 -2.00
CA ALA A 78 -7.40 8.40 -0.68
C ALA A 78 -7.51 7.34 0.41
N VAL A 79 -8.62 6.60 0.47
CA VAL A 79 -8.81 5.57 1.49
C VAL A 79 -7.85 4.40 1.31
N ALA A 80 -7.53 4.02 0.08
CA ALA A 80 -6.55 2.96 -0.20
C ALA A 80 -5.15 3.35 0.26
N LEU A 81 -4.68 4.54 -0.13
CA LEU A 81 -3.38 5.08 0.29
C LEU A 81 -3.31 5.30 1.80
N MET A 82 -4.42 5.75 2.42
CA MET A 82 -4.49 5.94 3.86
C MET A 82 -4.43 4.60 4.61
N GLY A 83 -5.18 3.60 4.15
CA GLY A 83 -5.19 2.28 4.77
C GLY A 83 -3.83 1.61 4.72
N MET A 84 -3.24 1.55 3.52
CA MET A 84 -1.91 0.98 3.30
C MET A 84 -0.82 1.77 4.05
N GLY A 85 -0.79 3.10 3.89
CA GLY A 85 0.26 3.94 4.47
C GLY A 85 0.30 3.92 6.00
N VAL A 86 -0.86 3.83 6.67
CA VAL A 86 -0.90 3.63 8.13
C VAL A 86 -0.31 2.28 8.52
N LEU A 87 -0.74 1.20 7.86
CA LEU A 87 -0.27 -0.16 8.19
C LEU A 87 1.23 -0.33 7.89
N ASP A 88 1.73 0.24 6.80
CA ASP A 88 3.17 0.26 6.48
C ASP A 88 3.98 1.06 7.51
N ALA A 89 3.44 2.15 8.04
CA ALA A 89 4.10 2.88 9.14
C ALA A 89 4.20 2.03 10.42
N PHE A 90 3.16 1.27 10.76
CA PHE A 90 3.22 0.32 11.87
C PHE A 90 4.20 -0.82 11.59
N HIS A 91 4.20 -1.36 10.37
CA HIS A 91 5.17 -2.37 9.93
C HIS A 91 6.61 -1.87 10.11
N ALA A 92 6.91 -0.67 9.63
CA ALA A 92 8.24 -0.05 9.73
C ALA A 92 8.70 0.14 11.19
N ALA A 93 7.76 0.29 12.12
CA ALA A 93 8.00 0.41 13.55
C ALA A 93 8.19 -0.95 14.28
N THR A 94 8.04 -2.08 13.58
CA THR A 94 8.19 -3.43 14.17
C THR A 94 9.50 -4.09 13.78
N GLN A 95 10.04 -4.93 14.66
CA GLN A 95 11.22 -5.74 14.36
C GLN A 95 10.86 -6.89 13.40
N PRO A 96 11.81 -7.34 12.54
CA PRO A 96 11.58 -8.48 11.67
C PRO A 96 11.07 -9.71 12.42
N GLY A 97 9.97 -10.29 11.92
CA GLY A 97 9.27 -11.40 12.59
C GLY A 97 7.84 -11.56 12.09
N ASN A 98 6.99 -12.22 12.88
CA ASN A 98 5.62 -12.54 12.48
C ASN A 98 4.75 -11.29 12.27
N SER A 99 4.72 -10.38 13.27
CA SER A 99 3.95 -9.13 13.21
C SER A 99 4.41 -8.22 12.07
N PHE A 100 5.72 -8.21 11.79
CA PHE A 100 6.31 -7.46 10.69
C PHE A 100 5.73 -7.91 9.34
N VAL A 101 5.76 -9.22 9.04
CA VAL A 101 5.19 -9.74 7.79
C VAL A 101 3.67 -9.60 7.76
N TRP A 102 3.00 -9.79 8.89
CA TRP A 102 1.56 -9.61 9.03
C TRP A 102 1.11 -8.20 8.64
N LEU A 103 1.72 -7.17 9.23
CA LEU A 103 1.35 -5.78 8.98
C LEU A 103 1.58 -5.39 7.52
N HIS A 104 2.71 -5.77 6.93
CA HIS A 104 3.00 -5.50 5.51
C HIS A 104 2.04 -6.24 4.56
N THR A 105 1.77 -7.50 4.84
CA THR A 105 0.82 -8.31 4.06
C THR A 105 -0.57 -7.70 4.11
N LEU A 106 -0.99 -7.26 5.29
CA LEU A 106 -2.28 -6.63 5.48
C LEU A 106 -2.34 -5.24 4.82
N ALA A 107 -1.25 -4.46 4.87
CA ALA A 107 -1.15 -3.19 4.16
C ALA A 107 -1.35 -3.37 2.66
N THR A 108 -0.64 -4.34 2.05
CA THR A 108 -0.77 -4.69 0.63
C THR A 108 -2.18 -5.15 0.28
N PHE A 109 -2.76 -6.04 1.09
CA PHE A 109 -4.12 -6.53 0.85
C PHE A 109 -5.17 -5.42 0.98
N VAL A 110 -5.13 -4.61 2.05
CA VAL A 110 -6.08 -3.51 2.29
C VAL A 110 -5.94 -2.44 1.21
N GLY A 111 -4.71 -2.04 0.89
CA GLY A 111 -4.42 -1.07 -0.17
C GLY A 111 -4.98 -1.53 -1.51
N GLY A 112 -4.64 -2.75 -1.93
CA GLY A 112 -5.10 -3.32 -3.20
C GLY A 112 -6.61 -3.53 -3.26
N ALA A 113 -7.22 -4.07 -2.19
CA ALA A 113 -8.66 -4.28 -2.14
C ALA A 113 -9.44 -2.95 -2.22
N LEU A 114 -8.95 -1.90 -1.56
CA LEU A 114 -9.56 -0.56 -1.63
C LEU A 114 -9.28 0.12 -2.98
N PHE A 115 -8.09 -0.02 -3.56
CA PHE A 115 -7.79 0.49 -4.90
C PHE A 115 -8.65 -0.16 -5.98
N ALA A 116 -8.88 -1.47 -5.88
CA ALA A 116 -9.73 -2.21 -6.82
C ALA A 116 -11.16 -1.64 -6.89
N THR A 117 -11.65 -0.99 -5.83
CA THR A 117 -12.98 -0.35 -5.84
C THR A 117 -13.10 0.81 -6.84
N VAL A 118 -11.99 1.35 -7.35
CA VAL A 118 -12.00 2.33 -8.44
C VAL A 118 -12.69 1.78 -9.70
N TRP A 119 -12.63 0.46 -9.91
CA TRP A 119 -13.24 -0.22 -11.06
C TRP A 119 -14.72 -0.57 -10.85
N CYS A 120 -15.24 -0.41 -9.62
CA CYS A 120 -16.63 -0.71 -9.29
C CYS A 120 -17.55 0.51 -9.54
N PRO A 121 -18.86 0.29 -9.75
CA PRO A 121 -19.83 1.37 -9.93
C PRO A 121 -19.80 2.35 -8.75
N SER A 122 -19.69 3.66 -9.04
CA SER A 122 -19.40 4.69 -8.03
C SER A 122 -20.55 4.99 -7.06
N GLU A 123 -21.66 4.28 -7.15
CA GLU A 123 -22.84 4.48 -6.31
C GLU A 123 -22.56 4.23 -4.82
N TRP A 124 -21.62 3.33 -4.50
CA TRP A 124 -21.22 3.02 -3.12
C TRP A 124 -20.35 4.13 -2.50
N LEU A 125 -19.82 5.02 -3.34
CA LEU A 125 -18.86 6.07 -2.98
C LEU A 125 -19.51 7.46 -2.95
N ARG A 126 -20.85 7.51 -2.88
CA ARG A 126 -21.62 8.75 -2.84
C ARG A 126 -22.24 8.97 -1.46
N GLY A 127 -22.44 10.25 -1.13
CA GLY A 127 -23.12 10.67 0.11
C GLY A 127 -22.28 10.56 1.38
N LYS A 128 -22.96 10.35 2.52
CA LYS A 128 -22.36 10.40 3.86
C LYS A 128 -21.28 9.33 4.07
N ALA A 129 -21.47 8.13 3.51
CA ALA A 129 -20.50 7.04 3.65
C ALA A 129 -19.12 7.43 3.11
N ALA A 130 -19.07 8.03 1.91
CA ALA A 130 -17.83 8.49 1.32
C ALA A 130 -17.18 9.67 2.05
N ARG A 131 -17.96 10.55 2.70
CA ARG A 131 -17.43 11.64 3.54
C ARG A 131 -16.68 11.11 4.76
N TRP A 132 -17.20 10.09 5.42
CA TRP A 132 -16.58 9.55 6.63
C TRP A 132 -15.58 8.43 6.36
N SER A 133 -15.57 7.86 5.15
CA SER A 133 -14.69 6.74 4.79
C SER A 133 -13.19 6.97 5.06
N PRO A 134 -12.58 8.14 4.82
CA PRO A 134 -11.16 8.33 5.16
C PRO A 134 -10.92 8.26 6.66
N LEU A 135 -11.77 8.91 7.47
CA LEU A 135 -11.65 8.85 8.93
C LEU A 135 -11.88 7.44 9.45
N LEU A 136 -12.88 6.72 8.91
CA LEU A 136 -13.15 5.34 9.30
C LEU A 136 -11.98 4.42 8.99
N ILE A 137 -11.38 4.54 7.80
CA ILE A 137 -10.21 3.74 7.42
C ILE A 137 -9.01 4.11 8.29
N LEU A 138 -8.72 5.39 8.52
CA LEU A 138 -7.65 5.83 9.41
C LEU A 138 -7.78 5.23 10.81
N VAL A 139 -8.98 5.30 11.40
CA VAL A 139 -9.24 4.76 12.74
C VAL A 139 -9.14 3.24 12.73
N ALA A 140 -9.74 2.57 11.74
CA ALA A 140 -9.72 1.11 11.63
C ALA A 140 -8.29 0.57 11.45
N THR A 141 -7.50 1.12 10.53
CA THR A 141 -6.13 0.65 10.30
C THR A 141 -5.19 1.03 11.45
N SER A 142 -5.41 2.16 12.11
CA SER A 142 -4.68 2.50 13.33
C SER A 142 -4.98 1.53 14.46
N ALA A 143 -6.26 1.20 14.68
CA ALA A 143 -6.67 0.21 15.67
C ALA A 143 -6.06 -1.16 15.36
N VAL A 144 -6.13 -1.61 14.10
CA VAL A 144 -5.51 -2.87 13.66
C VAL A 144 -4.00 -2.87 13.88
N GLY A 145 -3.30 -1.78 13.55
CA GLY A 145 -1.87 -1.63 13.77
C GLY A 145 -1.49 -1.75 15.25
N VAL A 146 -2.17 -0.98 16.11
CA VAL A 146 -1.97 -1.01 17.56
C VAL A 146 -2.27 -2.39 18.14
N LEU A 147 -3.40 -2.99 17.77
CA LEU A 147 -3.79 -4.33 18.25
C LEU A 147 -2.81 -5.41 17.78
N SER A 148 -2.30 -5.33 16.54
CA SER A 148 -1.34 -6.29 16.01
C SER A 148 0.01 -6.25 16.74
N ILE A 149 0.39 -5.08 17.26
CA ILE A 149 1.60 -4.93 18.07
C ILE A 149 1.33 -5.37 19.51
N ALA A 150 0.22 -4.93 20.11
CA ALA A 150 -0.12 -5.23 21.50
C ALA A 150 -0.45 -6.71 21.75
N PHE A 151 -1.00 -7.40 20.75
CA PHE A 151 -1.46 -8.79 20.83
C PHE A 151 -0.77 -9.67 19.78
N SER A 152 0.53 -9.48 19.60
CA SER A 152 1.35 -10.16 18.57
C SER A 152 1.31 -11.69 18.65
N GLU A 153 1.10 -12.25 19.85
CA GLU A 153 1.01 -13.70 20.10
C GLU A 153 -0.23 -14.36 19.49
N TYR A 154 -1.30 -13.59 19.26
CA TYR A 154 -2.56 -14.09 18.71
C TYR A 154 -2.66 -13.92 17.19
N LEU A 155 -1.64 -13.34 16.57
CA LEU A 155 -1.62 -13.17 15.12
C LEU A 155 -1.46 -14.51 14.41
N PRO A 156 -2.09 -14.69 13.25
CA PRO A 156 -1.87 -15.88 12.44
C PRO A 156 -0.38 -15.98 12.04
N PRO A 157 0.17 -17.21 11.93
CA PRO A 157 1.54 -17.40 11.49
C PRO A 157 1.70 -16.98 10.02
N MET A 158 2.58 -16.02 9.79
CA MET A 158 2.96 -15.49 8.48
C MET A 158 4.31 -16.02 8.00
N ILE A 159 5.13 -16.52 8.92
CA ILE A 159 6.41 -17.20 8.64
C ILE A 159 6.39 -18.59 9.27
N GLU A 160 6.71 -19.61 8.47
CA GLU A 160 6.93 -20.99 8.92
C GLU A 160 8.22 -21.53 8.26
N ALA A 161 9.11 -22.12 9.05
CA ALA A 161 10.39 -22.68 8.57
C ALA A 161 11.23 -21.69 7.71
N GLY A 162 11.22 -20.40 8.06
CA GLY A 162 11.94 -19.35 7.34
C GLY A 162 11.30 -18.93 6.01
N GLN A 163 10.10 -19.40 5.69
CA GLN A 163 9.37 -19.11 4.46
C GLN A 163 8.02 -18.45 4.76
N PHE A 164 7.51 -17.67 3.81
CA PHE A 164 6.15 -17.13 3.94
C PHE A 164 5.10 -18.24 3.88
N THR A 165 4.13 -18.17 4.80
CA THR A 165 3.01 -19.10 4.83
C THR A 165 2.13 -18.95 3.59
N ARG A 166 1.26 -19.94 3.34
CA ARG A 166 0.31 -19.88 2.21
C ARG A 166 -0.64 -18.69 2.34
N ALA A 167 -1.06 -18.38 3.57
CA ALA A 167 -1.91 -17.23 3.87
C ALA A 167 -1.21 -15.91 3.49
N ALA A 168 0.05 -15.73 3.93
CA ALA A 168 0.83 -14.54 3.60
C ALA A 168 0.98 -14.36 2.08
N ARG A 169 1.33 -15.42 1.36
CA ARG A 169 1.46 -15.38 -0.11
C ARG A 169 0.14 -15.07 -0.81
N PHE A 170 -0.95 -15.70 -0.38
CA PHE A 170 -2.28 -15.45 -0.96
C PHE A 170 -2.72 -14.01 -0.79
N LEU A 171 -2.60 -13.46 0.43
CA LEU A 171 -3.00 -12.08 0.73
C LEU A 171 -2.16 -11.06 -0.05
N ASN A 172 -0.84 -11.25 -0.13
CA ASN A 172 0.02 -10.38 -0.94
C ASN A 172 -0.31 -10.46 -2.44
N PHE A 173 -0.55 -11.66 -2.97
CA PHE A 173 -0.93 -11.82 -4.37
C PHE A 173 -2.29 -11.19 -4.67
N ALA A 174 -3.29 -11.46 -3.83
CA ALA A 174 -4.63 -10.90 -3.97
C ALA A 174 -4.65 -9.38 -3.85
N GLY A 175 -3.88 -8.82 -2.90
CA GLY A 175 -3.68 -7.38 -2.77
C GLY A 175 -2.96 -6.78 -3.98
N GLY A 176 -1.86 -7.39 -4.41
CA GLY A 176 -1.09 -6.96 -5.58
C GLY A 176 -1.93 -6.89 -6.86
N ALA A 177 -2.87 -7.83 -7.05
CA ALA A 177 -3.78 -7.83 -8.19
C ALA A 177 -4.81 -6.69 -8.18
N GLY A 178 -5.00 -6.02 -7.04
CA GLY A 178 -5.96 -4.91 -6.87
C GLY A 178 -5.41 -3.51 -7.18
N PHE A 179 -4.09 -3.38 -7.39
CA PHE A 179 -3.45 -2.14 -7.84
C PHE A 179 -3.47 -2.02 -9.37
#